data_AF-A0A1Y1NPQ4-F1
#
_entry.id   AF-A0A1Y1NPQ4-F1
#
_cell.length_a   1.000
_cell.length_b   1.000
_cell.length_c   1.000
_cell.angle_alpha   90.00
_cell.angle_beta   90.00
_cell.angle_gamma   90.00
#
_symmetry.space_group_name_H-M   'P 1'
#
loop_
_entity.id
_entity.type
_entity.pdbx_description
1 polymer ?
#
loop_
_entity_poly.entity_id
_entity_poly.type
_entity_poly.pdbx_seq_one_letter_code
_entity_poly.pdbx_strand_id
1 'polypeptide(L)'
;ILVHPSYFPQFEKLLNNTPKRVLANYLMWKAVKFSILYVTKKLLPWLDEYEYSTFRWWTSVSLTLESMPIAISASYVRKHFHEDLKQQVMEMVSNIKKEFSN
;
A
#
# COMPACT_ATOMS: atom_id res chain seq x y z
N ILE A 1 16.75 -12.19 3.04
CA ILE A 1 17.79 -11.20 2.67
C ILE A 1 17.66 -10.02 3.62
N LEU A 2 18.72 -9.68 4.37
CA LEU A 2 18.73 -8.47 5.19
C LEU A 2 19.14 -7.30 4.28
N VAL A 3 18.21 -6.38 4.03
CA VAL A 3 18.47 -5.18 3.21
C VAL A 3 19.50 -4.27 3.90
N HIS A 4 19.48 -4.25 5.24
CA HIS A 4 20.48 -3.55 6.06
C HIS A 4 20.92 -4.41 7.26
N PRO A 5 22.15 -4.95 7.25
CA PRO A 5 22.64 -5.84 8.31
C PRO A 5 22.67 -5.20 9.71
N SER A 6 22.80 -3.87 9.78
CA SER A 6 22.89 -3.12 11.02
C SER A 6 21.54 -2.81 11.69
N TYR A 7 20.41 -3.06 11.01
CA TYR A 7 19.09 -2.69 11.50
C TYR A 7 18.74 -3.41 12.81
N PHE A 8 18.80 -4.75 12.81
CA PHE A 8 18.41 -5.55 13.98
C PHE A 8 19.29 -5.29 15.22
N PRO A 9 20.63 -5.22 15.13
CA PRO A 9 21.48 -4.88 16.28
C PRO A 9 21.17 -3.50 16.88
N GLN A 10 20.93 -2.49 16.04
CA GLN A 10 20.60 -1.15 16.52
C GLN A 10 19.19 -1.08 17.10
N PHE A 11 18.25 -1.81 16.51
CA PHE A 11 16.88 -1.90 17.01
C PHE A 11 16.82 -2.58 18.38
N GLU A 12 17.55 -3.66 18.59
CA GLU A 12 17.67 -4.32 19.89
C GLU A 12 18.23 -3.37 20.95
N LYS A 13 19.31 -2.64 20.62
CA LYS A 13 19.87 -1.62 21.51
C LYS A 13 18.84 -0.54 21.86
N LEU A 14 18.01 -0.12 20.90
CA LEU A 14 16.95 0.85 21.15
C LEU A 14 15.88 0.30 22.10
N LEU A 15 15.42 -0.93 21.88
CA LEU A 15 14.41 -1.58 22.71
C LEU A 15 14.89 -1.71 24.17
N ASN A 16 16.15 -2.13 24.37
CA ASN A 16 16.72 -2.32 25.71
C ASN A 16 16.93 -1.00 26.47
N ASN A 17 17.19 0.10 25.75
CA ASN A 17 17.39 1.42 26.36
C ASN A 17 16.10 2.23 26.54
N THR A 18 14.96 1.75 26.04
CA THR A 18 13.69 2.48 26.09
C THR A 18 12.80 1.94 27.22
N PRO A 19 12.22 2.80 28.09
CA PRO A 19 11.33 2.34 29.15
C PRO A 19 10.12 1.58 28.58
N LYS A 20 9.72 0.48 29.24
CA LYS A 20 8.59 -0.37 28.80
C LYS A 20 7.30 0.41 28.54
N ARG A 21 7.02 1.44 29.36
CA ARG A 21 5.86 2.32 29.20
C ARG A 21 5.89 3.09 27.88
N VAL A 22 7.08 3.57 27.47
CA VAL A 22 7.25 4.31 26.21
C VAL A 22 7.04 3.37 25.03
N LEU A 23 7.57 2.15 25.09
CA LEU A 23 7.34 1.12 24.06
C LEU A 23 5.86 0.76 23.95
N ALA A 24 5.19 0.52 25.08
CA ALA A 24 3.76 0.20 25.11
C ALA A 24 2.91 1.33 24.52
N ASN A 25 3.19 2.58 24.90
CA ASN A 25 2.50 3.74 24.35
C ASN A 25 2.74 3.90 22.85
N TYR A 26 3.97 3.68 22.39
CA TYR A 26 4.31 3.71 20.97
C TYR A 26 3.54 2.65 20.17
N LEU A 27 3.51 1.40 20.65
CA LEU A 27 2.77 0.31 20.01
C LEU A 27 1.26 0.60 19.99
N MET A 28 0.70 1.11 21.09
CA MET A 28 -0.70 1.50 21.16
C MET A 28 -1.02 2.61 20.15
N TRP A 29 -0.16 3.64 20.07
CA TRP A 29 -0.31 4.72 19.10
C TRP A 29 -0.24 4.21 17.65
N LYS A 30 0.64 3.24 17.36
CA LYS A 30 0.67 2.59 16.03
C LYS A 30 -0.63 1.87 15.71
N ALA A 31 -1.21 1.14 16.66
CA ALA A 31 -2.49 0.47 16.47
C ALA A 31 -3.64 1.47 16.26
N VAL A 32 -3.67 2.57 17.03
CA VAL A 32 -4.63 3.66 16.85
C VAL A 32 -4.45 4.29 15.47
N LYS A 33 -3.23 4.65 15.07
CA LYS A 33 -2.95 5.24 13.74
C LYS A 33 -3.39 4.31 12.60
N PHE A 34 -3.21 2.99 12.74
CA PHE A 34 -3.66 2.04 11.71
C PHE A 34 -5.19 1.90 11.66
N SER A 35 -5.85 1.95 12.82
CA SER A 35 -7.30 1.74 12.91
C SER A 35 -8.14 2.99 12.68
N ILE A 36 -7.56 4.19 12.79
CA ILE A 36 -8.28 5.47 12.76
C ILE A 36 -9.14 5.67 11.50
N LEU A 37 -8.74 5.08 10.37
CA LEU A 37 -9.50 5.11 9.11
C LEU A 37 -10.84 4.36 9.18
N TYR A 38 -10.96 3.40 10.09
CA TYR A 38 -12.12 2.53 10.25
C TYR A 38 -13.02 2.93 11.43
N VAL A 39 -12.49 3.65 12.43
CA VAL A 39 -13.15 3.78 13.74
C VAL A 39 -14.20 4.90 13.79
N THR A 40 -13.93 6.14 13.39
CA THR A 40 -14.98 7.20 13.38
C THR A 40 -14.59 8.44 12.55
N LYS A 41 -15.54 9.00 11.80
CA LYS A 41 -15.38 10.27 11.05
C LYS A 41 -14.95 11.48 11.91
N LYS A 42 -15.21 11.43 13.23
CA LYS A 42 -14.87 12.48 14.21
C LYS A 42 -13.37 12.55 14.55
N LEU A 43 -12.63 11.48 14.30
CA LEU A 43 -11.19 11.40 14.56
C LEU A 43 -10.35 11.80 13.34
N LEU A 44 -10.96 11.88 12.16
CA LEU A 44 -10.30 12.28 10.91
C LEU A 44 -9.68 13.69 10.92
N PRO A 45 -10.28 14.73 11.55
CA PRO A 45 -9.64 16.06 11.62
C PRO A 45 -8.34 16.10 12.42
N TRP A 46 -8.04 15.04 13.17
CA TRP A 46 -6.81 14.90 13.97
C TRP A 46 -5.70 14.16 13.23
N LEU A 47 -5.99 13.57 12.06
CA LEU A 47 -4.95 13.18 11.12
C LEU A 47 -4.53 14.41 10.34
N ASP A 48 -3.26 14.46 9.95
CA ASP A 48 -2.71 15.49 9.07
C ASP A 48 -3.70 15.77 7.93
N GLU A 49 -4.20 17.00 7.89
CA GLU A 49 -5.17 17.53 6.94
C GLU A 49 -4.68 17.36 5.48
N TYR A 50 -3.39 17.09 5.27
CA TYR A 50 -2.77 16.88 3.97
C TYR A 50 -2.78 15.42 3.45
N GLU A 51 -2.80 14.40 4.32
CA GLU A 51 -2.61 12.99 3.87
C GLU A 51 -3.95 12.28 3.57
N TYR A 52 -5.06 12.73 4.19
CA TYR A 52 -6.36 12.01 4.13
C TYR A 52 -7.55 12.87 3.66
N SER A 53 -7.33 14.14 3.30
CA SER A 53 -8.40 15.06 2.88
C SER A 53 -8.81 14.91 1.41
N THR A 54 -8.00 14.26 0.58
CA THR A 54 -8.20 14.21 -0.88
C THR A 54 -9.12 13.07 -1.32
N PHE A 55 -10.33 13.04 -0.77
CA PHE A 55 -11.46 12.18 -1.15
C PHE A 55 -11.50 10.78 -0.51
N ARG A 56 -12.45 10.58 0.43
CA ARG A 56 -12.74 9.28 1.08
C ARG A 56 -12.97 8.13 0.10
N TRP A 57 -13.58 8.39 -1.06
CA TRP A 57 -13.83 7.34 -2.05
C TRP A 57 -12.51 6.78 -2.59
N TRP A 58 -11.47 7.61 -2.74
CA TRP A 58 -10.14 7.17 -3.16
C TRP A 58 -9.55 6.22 -2.14
N THR A 59 -9.56 6.60 -0.85
CA THR A 59 -9.11 5.73 0.25
C THR A 59 -9.84 4.39 0.26
N SER A 60 -11.16 4.38 0.08
CA SER A 60 -11.93 3.13 0.02
C SER A 60 -11.55 2.27 -1.18
N VAL A 61 -11.36 2.88 -2.36
CA VAL A 61 -10.92 2.16 -3.57
C VAL A 61 -9.51 1.61 -3.39
N SER A 62 -8.56 2.40 -2.89
CA SER A 62 -7.18 1.99 -2.63
C SER A 62 -7.10 0.82 -1.65
N LEU A 63 -7.76 0.92 -0.49
CA LEU A 63 -7.76 -0.16 0.51
C LEU A 63 -8.35 -1.45 -0.04
N THR A 64 -9.42 -1.35 -0.84
CA THR A 64 -10.02 -2.53 -1.47
C THR A 64 -9.07 -3.12 -2.51
N LEU A 65 -8.38 -2.29 -3.31
CA LEU A 65 -7.39 -2.72 -4.29
C LEU A 65 -6.20 -3.44 -3.66
N GLU A 66 -5.70 -2.93 -2.53
CA GLU A 66 -4.64 -3.58 -1.76
C GLU A 66 -5.09 -4.93 -1.17
N SER A 67 -6.33 -5.00 -0.68
CA SER A 67 -6.86 -6.21 -0.03
C SER A 67 -7.31 -7.29 -1.04
N MET A 68 -7.83 -6.88 -2.20
CA MET A 68 -8.45 -7.76 -3.19
C MET A 68 -8.00 -7.41 -4.62
N PRO A 69 -6.68 -7.40 -4.92
CA PRO A 69 -6.16 -6.90 -6.18
C PRO A 69 -6.67 -7.71 -7.37
N ILE A 70 -6.76 -9.03 -7.23
CA ILE A 70 -7.21 -9.93 -8.30
C ILE A 70 -8.68 -9.69 -8.62
N ALA A 71 -9.55 -9.60 -7.60
CA ALA A 71 -10.99 -9.44 -7.80
C ALA A 71 -11.32 -8.10 -8.47
N ILE A 72 -10.68 -7.01 -8.03
CA ILE A 72 -10.85 -5.69 -8.64
C ILE A 72 -10.29 -5.66 -10.06
N SER A 73 -9.09 -6.20 -10.28
CA SER A 73 -8.48 -6.24 -11.61
C SER A 73 -9.33 -7.06 -12.59
N ALA A 74 -9.86 -8.21 -12.16
CA ALA A 74 -10.76 -9.02 -12.97
C ALA A 74 -12.07 -8.27 -13.29
N SER A 75 -12.65 -7.57 -12.30
CA SER A 75 -13.85 -6.74 -12.51
C SER A 75 -13.58 -5.60 -13.50
N TYR A 76 -12.41 -4.97 -13.41
CA TYR A 76 -12.02 -3.88 -14.31
C TYR A 76 -11.84 -4.39 -15.74
N VAL A 77 -11.06 -5.47 -15.93
CA VAL A 77 -10.81 -6.08 -17.24
C VAL A 77 -12.11 -6.49 -17.92
N ARG A 78 -13.02 -7.17 -17.21
CA ARG A 78 -14.31 -7.61 -17.77
C ARG A 78 -15.18 -6.45 -18.28
N LYS A 79 -15.06 -5.27 -17.69
CA LYS A 79 -15.93 -4.12 -18.00
C LYS A 79 -15.29 -3.14 -19.00
N HIS A 80 -13.98 -3.00 -18.97
CA HIS A 80 -13.27 -1.92 -19.65
C HIS A 80 -12.21 -2.39 -20.66
N PHE A 81 -11.88 -3.68 -20.71
CA PHE A 81 -10.84 -4.20 -21.59
C PHE A 81 -11.46 -5.00 -22.75
N HIS A 82 -11.31 -4.49 -23.96
CA HIS A 82 -11.72 -5.17 -25.19
C HIS A 82 -10.67 -6.22 -25.61
N GLU A 83 -11.10 -7.36 -26.14
CA GLU A 83 -10.18 -8.44 -26.55
C GLU A 83 -9.21 -7.99 -27.65
N ASP A 84 -9.64 -7.12 -28.56
CA ASP A 84 -8.82 -6.58 -29.65
C ASP A 84 -7.58 -5.83 -29.14
N LEU A 85 -7.70 -5.14 -28.00
CA LEU A 85 -6.58 -4.46 -27.35
C LEU A 85 -5.50 -5.44 -26.90
N LYS A 86 -5.89 -6.64 -26.47
CA LYS A 86 -4.93 -7.68 -26.06
C LYS A 86 -4.03 -8.07 -27.23
N GLN A 87 -4.63 -8.28 -28.40
CA GLN A 87 -3.87 -8.70 -29.59
C GLN A 87 -2.89 -7.62 -30.05
N GLN A 88 -3.33 -6.35 -30.10
CA GLN A 88 -2.48 -5.22 -30.48
C GLN A 88 -1.30 -5.04 -29.51
N VAL A 89 -1.54 -5.14 -28.21
CA VAL A 89 -0.47 -5.01 -27.20
C VAL A 89 0.50 -6.19 -27.28
N MET A 90 0.02 -7.42 -27.51
CA MET A 90 0.88 -8.59 -27.67
C MET A 90 1.80 -8.47 -28.89
N GLU A 91 1.30 -7.92 -29.99
CA GLU A 91 2.09 -7.64 -31.19
C GLU A 91 3.17 -6.57 -30.91
N MET A 92 2.79 -5.47 -30.26
CA MET A 92 3.74 -4.41 -29.86
C MET A 92 4.87 -4.96 -28.97
N VAL A 93 4.53 -5.76 -27.95
CA VAL A 93 5.51 -6.39 -27.06
C VAL A 93 6.43 -7.37 -27.81
N SER A 94 5.89 -8.14 -28.76
CA SER A 94 6.68 -9.04 -29.60
C SER A 94 7.68 -8.27 -30.46
N ASN A 95 7.25 -7.18 -31.07
CA ASN A 95 8.10 -6.33 -31.91
C ASN A 95 9.22 -5.69 -31.08
N ILE A 96 8.90 -5.14 -29.91
CA ILE A 96 9.92 -4.60 -28.99
C ILE A 96 10.95 -5.68 -28.63
N LYS A 97 10.51 -6.90 -28.26
CA LYS A 97 11.42 -7.98 -27.89
C LYS A 97 12.36 -8.39 -29.04
N LYS A 98 11.87 -8.37 -30.28
CA LYS A 98 12.70 -8.66 -31.47
C LYS A 98 13.79 -7.62 -31.65
N GLU A 99 13.48 -6.34 -31.49
CA GLU A 99 14.47 -5.26 -31.58
C GLU A 99 15.56 -5.36 -30.50
N PHE A 100 15.23 -5.84 -29.29
CA PHE A 100 16.23 -6.07 -28.23
C PHE A 100 17.03 -7.38 -28.37
N SER A 101 16.58 -8.29 -29.24
CA SER A 101 17.22 -9.60 -29.46
C SER A 101 18.05 -9.65 -30.75
N ASN A 102 17.97 -8.61 -31.59
CA ASN A 102 18.91 -8.31 -32.67
C ASN A 102 20.15 -7.59 -32.12
#